data_AF-A0A0B2QBS6-F1
#
_entry.id   AF-A0A0B2QBS6-F1
#
_cell.length_a   1.000
_cell.length_b   1.000
_cell.length_c   1.000
_cell.angle_alpha   90.00
_cell.angle_beta   90.00
_cell.angle_gamma   90.00
#
_symmetry.space_group_name_H-M   'P 1'
#
loop_
_entity.id
_entity.type
_entity.pdbx_description
1 polymer ?
#
loop_
_entity_poly.entity_id
_entity_poly.type
_entity_poly.pdbx_seq_one_letter_code
_entity_poly.pdbx_strand_id
1 'polypeptide(L)'
;MTYHVDYNEANVSSNTSTLVQMDSDGCSTLTCHKCGKKLKNLDAVEAHHISEHSVTELEEDSSRQIIETICGSGTSSINNSENMVGQIDCILKVLNVPKTLACFEEYRAKVKDNAEKLQKKHPRCVADGNELLRFHGTTISCSLGTNSSSLCTLDYCGICQILRNGFFTNKEFHGASGVYTTSTSRKAFESISIMTSHERPFARKSVIVCRVIAGRIYSPLEEIEEERADSEFDSLSENTNGHSDAEELYVLNPKALLPCFVIIYKQQTDKARRLGGSAQA
;
A
#
# COMPACT_ATOMS: atom_id res chain seq x y z
N MET A 1 30.81 -1.57 29.66
CA MET A 1 30.96 -2.60 28.61
C MET A 1 30.16 -2.12 27.42
N THR A 2 30.86 -1.59 26.42
CA THR A 2 30.30 -1.10 25.16
C THR A 2 29.94 -2.29 24.29
N TYR A 3 28.63 -2.51 24.07
CA TYR A 3 28.14 -3.48 23.11
C TYR A 3 28.36 -2.92 21.70
N HIS A 4 29.33 -3.51 21.01
CA HIS A 4 29.53 -3.33 19.58
C HIS A 4 28.37 -4.04 18.88
N VAL A 5 27.50 -3.28 18.22
CA VAL A 5 26.43 -3.84 17.38
C VAL A 5 27.08 -4.08 16.01
N ASP A 6 27.44 -5.33 15.74
CA ASP A 6 27.93 -5.74 14.43
C ASP A 6 26.80 -5.57 13.41
N TYR A 7 26.94 -4.55 12.57
CA TYR A 7 26.15 -4.38 11.36
C TYR A 7 26.46 -5.55 10.42
N ASN A 8 25.47 -6.42 10.21
CA ASN A 8 25.57 -7.60 9.34
C ASN A 8 25.80 -7.22 7.86
N GLU A 9 27.06 -7.11 7.44
CA GLU A 9 27.47 -7.01 6.02
C GLU A 9 26.98 -8.21 5.17
N ALA A 10 26.78 -9.37 5.80
CA ALA A 10 26.30 -10.58 5.15
C ALA A 10 24.87 -10.46 4.59
N ASN A 11 24.01 -9.62 5.20
CA ASN A 11 22.63 -9.45 4.78
C ASN A 11 22.49 -8.48 3.59
N VAL A 12 23.40 -7.50 3.49
CA VAL A 12 23.50 -6.60 2.34
C VAL A 12 23.96 -7.38 1.11
N SER A 13 25.01 -8.22 1.26
CA SER A 13 25.56 -9.02 0.16
C SER A 13 24.56 -10.02 -0.43
N SER A 14 23.70 -10.62 0.40
CA SER A 14 22.70 -11.60 -0.05
C SER A 14 21.55 -10.95 -0.82
N ASN A 15 21.14 -9.75 -0.43
CA ASN A 15 20.07 -9.00 -1.09
C ASN A 15 20.51 -8.37 -2.43
N THR A 16 21.80 -8.00 -2.56
CA THR A 16 22.38 -7.50 -3.81
C THR A 16 22.39 -8.51 -4.94
N SER A 17 22.58 -9.80 -4.63
CA SER A 17 22.63 -10.87 -5.62
C SER A 17 21.30 -11.07 -6.36
N THR A 18 20.19 -10.66 -5.75
CA THR A 18 18.85 -10.86 -6.33
C THR A 18 18.51 -9.85 -7.42
N LEU A 19 19.19 -8.69 -7.46
CA LEU A 19 18.86 -7.61 -8.41
C LEU A 19 19.84 -7.49 -9.58
N VAL A 20 21.07 -7.99 -9.43
CA VAL A 20 22.21 -7.69 -10.32
C VAL A 20 22.93 -8.96 -10.79
N GLN A 21 23.44 -8.93 -12.02
CA GLN A 21 24.50 -9.82 -12.50
C GLN A 21 25.79 -9.02 -12.79
N MET A 22 26.96 -9.58 -12.45
CA MET A 22 28.27 -8.95 -12.65
C MET A 22 28.94 -9.44 -13.94
N ASP A 23 29.46 -8.50 -14.75
CA ASP A 23 30.30 -8.82 -15.92
C ASP A 23 31.77 -8.99 -15.47
N SER A 24 32.45 -10.01 -15.99
CA SER A 24 33.83 -10.39 -15.63
C SER A 24 34.94 -9.45 -16.14
N ASP A 25 34.59 -8.38 -16.85
CA ASP A 25 35.55 -7.53 -17.57
C ASP A 25 35.58 -6.10 -17.02
N GLY A 26 36.56 -5.82 -16.15
CA GLY A 26 37.35 -4.56 -16.01
C GLY A 26 36.68 -3.19 -15.80
N CYS A 27 35.39 -3.02 -16.05
CA CYS A 27 34.62 -1.80 -15.82
C CYS A 27 33.34 -2.23 -15.11
N SER A 28 33.27 -1.98 -13.80
CA SER A 28 32.22 -2.45 -12.88
C SER A 28 30.84 -1.89 -13.22
N THR A 29 30.27 -2.41 -14.30
CA THR A 29 28.94 -2.13 -14.83
C THR A 29 28.03 -3.24 -14.34
N LEU A 30 26.94 -2.86 -13.67
CA LEU A 30 25.99 -3.81 -13.12
C LEU A 30 24.89 -4.05 -14.16
N THR A 31 24.46 -5.30 -14.34
CA THR A 31 23.35 -5.61 -15.25
C THR A 31 22.09 -5.95 -14.46
N CYS A 32 20.96 -5.39 -14.88
CA CYS A 32 19.66 -5.77 -14.34
C CYS A 32 19.35 -7.22 -14.73
N HIS A 33 19.14 -8.10 -13.75
CA HIS A 33 18.84 -9.52 -14.02
C HIS A 33 17.54 -9.75 -14.79
N LYS A 34 16.59 -8.80 -14.73
CA LYS A 34 15.24 -8.96 -15.30
C LYS A 34 15.14 -8.54 -16.77
N CYS A 35 15.93 -7.54 -17.20
CA CYS A 35 15.87 -7.02 -18.57
C CYS A 35 17.25 -6.82 -19.25
N GLY A 36 18.35 -7.12 -18.56
CA GLY A 36 19.71 -7.01 -19.09
C GLY A 36 20.27 -5.59 -19.19
N LYS A 37 19.54 -4.56 -18.74
CA LYS A 37 20.00 -3.16 -18.80
C LYS A 37 21.27 -2.95 -17.99
N LYS A 38 22.30 -2.38 -18.61
CA LYS A 38 23.56 -1.98 -17.97
C LYS A 38 23.40 -0.68 -17.18
N LEU A 39 23.88 -0.67 -15.94
CA LEU A 39 23.70 0.39 -14.96
C LEU A 39 25.03 0.67 -14.23
N LYS A 40 25.21 1.93 -13.85
CA LYS A 40 26.49 2.48 -13.38
C LYS A 40 26.87 2.10 -11.95
N ASN A 41 25.88 1.82 -11.10
CA ASN A 41 26.05 1.50 -9.69
C ASN A 41 24.78 0.85 -9.12
N LEU A 42 24.83 0.41 -7.86
CA LEU A 42 23.73 -0.30 -7.21
C LEU A 42 22.49 0.59 -7.04
N ASP A 43 22.66 1.85 -6.65
CA ASP A 43 21.54 2.79 -6.52
C ASP A 43 20.76 2.96 -7.83
N ALA A 44 21.47 2.98 -8.96
CA ALA A 44 20.85 3.02 -10.29
C ALA A 44 20.12 1.72 -10.64
N VAL A 45 20.59 0.57 -10.15
CA VAL A 45 19.88 -0.72 -10.27
C VAL A 45 18.59 -0.70 -9.46
N GLU A 46 18.65 -0.28 -8.20
CA GLU A 46 17.45 -0.19 -7.36
C GLU A 46 16.42 0.77 -7.97
N ALA A 47 16.85 1.98 -8.37
CA ALA A 47 15.97 2.94 -9.01
C ALA A 47 15.34 2.42 -10.31
N HIS A 48 16.10 1.64 -11.09
CA HIS A 48 15.61 0.99 -12.30
C HIS A 48 14.60 -0.12 -12.01
N HIS A 49 14.84 -0.96 -11.00
CA HIS A 49 13.86 -1.97 -10.59
C HIS A 49 12.57 -1.32 -10.10
N ILE A 50 12.69 -0.24 -9.33
CA ILE A 50 11.54 0.53 -8.87
C ILE A 50 10.77 1.13 -10.07
N SER A 51 11.45 1.67 -11.08
CA SER A 51 10.75 2.32 -12.20
C SER A 51 10.16 1.35 -13.22
N GLU A 52 10.87 0.27 -13.55
CA GLU A 52 10.51 -0.60 -14.68
C GLU A 52 9.95 -1.96 -14.27
N HIS A 53 10.15 -2.37 -13.01
CA HIS A 53 9.93 -3.75 -12.60
C HIS A 53 9.15 -3.91 -11.29
N SER A 54 8.63 -2.80 -10.72
CA SER A 54 7.86 -2.78 -9.46
C SER A 54 6.55 -3.55 -9.51
N VAL A 55 6.02 -3.86 -10.69
CA VAL A 55 4.74 -4.55 -10.81
C VAL A 55 4.74 -5.59 -11.92
N THR A 56 3.91 -6.61 -11.73
CA THR A 56 3.55 -7.60 -12.76
C THR A 56 2.05 -7.82 -12.69
N GLU A 57 1.40 -7.85 -13.85
CA GLU A 57 -0.02 -8.20 -13.92
C GLU A 57 -0.25 -9.65 -13.48
N LEU A 58 -1.33 -9.87 -12.74
CA LEU A 58 -1.78 -11.21 -12.40
C LEU A 58 -2.57 -11.79 -13.57
N GLU A 59 -2.10 -12.93 -14.07
CA GLU A 59 -2.86 -13.80 -14.97
C GLU A 59 -4.09 -14.39 -14.25
N GLU A 60 -4.96 -15.08 -14.98
CA GLU A 60 -6.14 -15.77 -14.45
C GLU A 60 -5.75 -16.99 -13.57
N ASP A 61 -5.18 -16.71 -12.40
CA ASP A 61 -4.68 -17.68 -11.43
C ASP A 61 -5.45 -17.64 -10.11
N SER A 62 -5.11 -18.55 -9.19
CA SER A 62 -5.71 -18.58 -7.85
C SER A 62 -5.50 -17.30 -7.05
N SER A 63 -4.38 -16.59 -7.28
CA SER A 63 -4.07 -15.32 -6.62
C SER A 63 -5.07 -14.25 -7.05
N ARG A 64 -5.36 -14.14 -8.35
CA ARG A 64 -6.34 -13.20 -8.91
C ARG A 64 -7.71 -13.42 -8.30
N GLN A 65 -8.17 -14.67 -8.23
CA GLN A 65 -9.47 -15.02 -7.61
C GLN A 65 -9.53 -14.62 -6.13
N ILE A 66 -8.47 -14.87 -5.36
CA ILE A 66 -8.40 -14.47 -3.95
C ILE A 66 -8.53 -12.94 -3.80
N ILE A 67 -7.80 -12.17 -4.63
CA ILE A 67 -7.85 -10.71 -4.58
C ILE A 67 -9.22 -10.19 -5.01
N GLU A 68 -9.83 -10.76 -6.06
CA GLU A 68 -11.19 -10.43 -6.46
C GLU A 68 -12.20 -10.71 -5.35
N THR A 69 -12.10 -11.87 -4.68
CA THR A 69 -12.96 -12.22 -3.55
C THR A 69 -12.79 -11.24 -2.39
N ILE A 70 -11.55 -10.96 -1.97
CA ILE A 70 -11.24 -10.05 -0.86
C ILE A 70 -11.67 -8.61 -1.17
N CYS A 71 -11.61 -8.21 -2.45
CA CYS A 71 -12.08 -6.89 -2.89
C CYS A 71 -13.61 -6.82 -3.11
N GLY A 72 -14.35 -7.92 -2.90
CA GLY A 72 -15.80 -7.98 -3.09
C GLY A 72 -16.25 -8.05 -4.56
N SER A 73 -15.36 -8.46 -5.47
CA SER A 73 -15.60 -8.63 -6.90
C SER A 73 -15.75 -10.11 -7.33
N GLY A 74 -15.72 -11.06 -6.40
CA GLY A 74 -15.94 -12.49 -6.67
C GLY A 74 -17.32 -12.78 -7.28
N THR A 75 -17.46 -13.96 -7.92
CA THR A 75 -18.54 -14.43 -8.80
C THR A 75 -19.95 -14.50 -8.18
N SER A 76 -20.49 -13.38 -7.69
CA SER A 76 -21.88 -13.26 -7.21
C SER A 76 -22.38 -11.81 -7.34
N SER A 77 -22.17 -11.18 -8.49
CA SER A 77 -22.88 -9.94 -8.82
C SER A 77 -23.22 -9.86 -10.31
N ILE A 78 -23.89 -10.89 -10.84
CA ILE A 78 -24.60 -10.79 -12.12
C ILE A 78 -26.01 -10.19 -11.94
N ASN A 79 -26.54 -10.07 -10.70
CA ASN A 79 -27.96 -9.74 -10.52
C ASN A 79 -28.32 -8.60 -9.55
N ASN A 80 -27.38 -7.89 -8.91
CA ASN A 80 -27.74 -6.77 -8.03
C ASN A 80 -27.09 -5.47 -8.52
N SER A 81 -27.92 -4.58 -9.06
CA SER A 81 -27.58 -3.23 -9.53
C SER A 81 -27.20 -2.24 -8.42
N GLU A 82 -26.75 -2.72 -7.25
CA GLU A 82 -26.49 -1.91 -6.06
C GLU A 82 -25.06 -2.01 -5.52
N ASN A 83 -24.19 -2.86 -6.08
CA ASN A 83 -22.80 -2.99 -5.65
C ASN A 83 -21.86 -2.10 -6.49
N MET A 84 -21.86 -0.79 -6.20
CA MET A 84 -21.12 0.27 -6.92
C MET A 84 -19.60 0.34 -6.68
N VAL A 85 -18.91 -0.77 -6.41
CA VAL A 85 -17.44 -0.78 -6.62
C VAL A 85 -17.23 -1.07 -8.10
N GLY A 86 -16.51 -0.21 -8.81
CA GLY A 86 -16.34 -0.33 -10.27
C GLY A 86 -15.85 -1.71 -10.69
N GLN A 87 -16.10 -2.11 -11.94
CA GLN A 87 -15.56 -3.37 -12.47
C GLN A 87 -14.02 -3.32 -12.42
N ILE A 88 -13.38 -4.37 -11.90
CA ILE A 88 -11.93 -4.51 -11.92
C ILE A 88 -11.48 -4.63 -13.39
N ASP A 89 -10.50 -3.82 -13.76
CA ASP A 89 -9.87 -3.82 -15.08
C ASP A 89 -8.59 -4.67 -15.06
N CYS A 90 -7.74 -4.43 -14.05
CA CYS A 90 -6.42 -5.02 -13.94
C CYS A 90 -6.05 -5.20 -12.46
N ILE A 91 -5.37 -6.30 -12.15
CA ILE A 91 -4.76 -6.54 -10.83
C ILE A 91 -3.25 -6.69 -11.02
N LEU A 92 -2.48 -5.82 -10.38
CA LEU A 92 -1.03 -5.84 -10.43
C LEU A 92 -0.48 -6.35 -9.09
N LYS A 93 0.39 -7.36 -9.13
CA LYS A 93 1.21 -7.75 -7.99
C LYS A 93 2.39 -6.78 -7.86
N VAL A 94 2.61 -6.27 -6.65
CA VAL A 94 3.73 -5.38 -6.35
C VAL A 94 4.97 -6.21 -6.00
N LEU A 95 6.07 -5.93 -6.68
CA LEU A 95 7.39 -6.51 -6.49
C LEU A 95 8.24 -5.51 -5.70
N ASN A 96 8.22 -5.64 -4.38
CA ASN A 96 8.98 -4.77 -3.49
C ASN A 96 10.48 -5.09 -3.57
N VAL A 97 11.32 -4.06 -3.69
CA VAL A 97 12.77 -4.22 -3.60
C VAL A 97 13.19 -4.62 -2.17
N PRO A 98 14.32 -5.33 -1.98
CA PRO A 98 14.75 -5.82 -0.67
C PRO A 98 14.80 -4.74 0.41
N LYS A 99 15.22 -3.53 0.05
CA LYS A 99 15.27 -2.37 0.95
C LYS A 99 13.89 -2.01 1.53
N THR A 100 12.84 -2.02 0.73
CA THR A 100 11.46 -1.74 1.18
C THR A 100 10.98 -2.82 2.14
N LEU A 101 11.25 -4.09 1.82
CA LEU A 101 10.91 -5.22 2.70
C LEU A 101 11.65 -5.13 4.04
N ALA A 102 12.95 -4.84 4.00
CA ALA A 102 13.78 -4.69 5.21
C ALA A 102 13.24 -3.57 6.11
N CYS A 103 12.92 -2.39 5.57
CA CYS A 103 12.34 -1.30 6.35
C CYS A 103 10.99 -1.66 6.99
N PHE A 104 10.16 -2.45 6.30
CA PHE A 104 8.88 -2.92 6.84
C PHE A 104 9.08 -3.93 7.99
N GLU A 105 9.99 -4.89 7.81
CA GLU A 105 10.33 -5.89 8.84
C GLU A 105 11.04 -5.28 10.05
N GLU A 106 11.91 -4.28 9.85
CA GLU A 106 12.51 -3.48 10.93
C GLU A 106 11.44 -2.74 11.74
N TYR A 107 10.44 -2.16 11.07
CA TYR A 107 9.32 -1.53 11.76
C TYR A 107 8.49 -2.53 12.57
N ARG A 108 8.19 -3.72 12.00
CA ARG A 108 7.54 -4.81 12.74
C ARG A 108 8.34 -5.17 13.99
N ALA A 109 9.65 -5.37 13.87
CA ALA A 109 10.52 -5.70 15.00
C ALA A 109 10.46 -4.60 16.08
N LYS A 110 10.54 -3.33 15.70
CA LYS A 110 10.40 -2.18 16.62
C LYS A 110 9.06 -2.23 17.39
N VAL A 111 7.95 -2.48 16.71
CA VAL A 111 6.62 -2.57 17.35
C VAL A 111 6.56 -3.73 18.35
N LYS A 112 7.11 -4.89 17.98
CA LYS A 112 7.18 -6.06 18.86
C LYS A 112 8.03 -5.78 20.10
N ASP A 113 9.23 -5.22 19.92
CA ASP A 113 10.14 -4.87 21.02
C ASP A 113 9.51 -3.84 21.97
N ASN A 114 8.77 -2.89 21.43
CA ASN A 114 8.03 -1.91 22.23
C ASN A 114 6.89 -2.56 23.01
N ALA A 115 6.12 -3.46 22.37
CA ALA A 115 5.03 -4.18 23.00
C ALA A 115 5.50 -5.13 24.12
N GLU A 116 6.70 -5.71 23.99
CA GLU A 116 7.29 -6.58 25.01
C GLU A 116 7.69 -5.87 26.30
N LYS A 117 8.03 -4.57 26.20
CA LYS A 117 8.43 -3.71 27.34
C LYS A 117 7.23 -3.22 28.17
N LEU A 118 6.01 -3.34 27.64
CA LEU A 118 4.80 -2.90 28.33
C LEU A 118 4.41 -3.86 29.46
N GLN A 119 3.89 -3.31 30.56
CA GLN A 119 3.35 -4.09 31.68
C GLN A 119 2.14 -4.92 31.23
N LYS A 120 1.24 -4.31 30.44
CA LYS A 120 0.09 -4.96 29.81
C LYS A 120 0.39 -5.19 28.33
N LYS A 121 0.71 -6.43 27.98
CA LYS A 121 1.08 -6.81 26.61
C LYS A 121 -0.16 -7.08 25.78
N HIS A 122 -0.24 -6.49 24.59
CA HIS A 122 -1.24 -6.86 23.59
C HIS A 122 -0.73 -8.07 22.79
N PRO A 123 -1.35 -9.27 22.88
CA PRO A 123 -0.80 -10.51 22.32
C PRO A 123 -0.45 -10.42 20.83
N ARG A 124 -1.30 -9.76 20.02
CA ARG A 124 -1.02 -9.57 18.58
C ARG A 124 0.17 -8.64 18.34
N CYS A 125 0.35 -7.59 19.15
CA CYS A 125 1.47 -6.68 18.99
C CYS A 125 2.82 -7.38 19.24
N VAL A 126 2.85 -8.30 20.21
CA VAL A 126 4.05 -9.10 20.53
C VAL A 126 4.28 -10.20 19.47
N ALA A 127 3.23 -10.83 18.97
CA ALA A 127 3.37 -11.94 18.02
C ALA A 127 3.88 -11.47 16.64
N ASP A 128 3.15 -10.53 16.02
CA ASP A 128 3.33 -10.15 14.61
C ASP A 128 3.34 -8.63 14.38
N GLY A 129 3.34 -7.83 15.45
CA GLY A 129 3.22 -6.37 15.36
C GLY A 129 1.78 -5.89 15.13
N ASN A 130 0.79 -6.74 15.41
CA ASN A 130 -0.62 -6.53 15.09
C ASN A 130 -0.80 -6.31 13.59
N GLU A 131 -0.31 -7.27 12.80
CA GLU A 131 -0.38 -7.19 11.35
C GLU A 131 -1.82 -7.33 10.84
N LEU A 132 -2.23 -6.41 9.97
CA LEU A 132 -3.56 -6.35 9.37
C LEU A 132 -3.47 -6.28 7.84
N LEU A 133 -4.43 -6.92 7.17
CA LEU A 133 -4.72 -6.65 5.76
C LEU A 133 -5.55 -5.38 5.66
N ARG A 134 -5.07 -4.38 4.94
CA ARG A 134 -5.72 -3.07 4.82
C ARG A 134 -5.77 -2.59 3.38
N PHE A 135 -6.70 -1.69 3.10
CA PHE A 135 -6.89 -1.09 1.78
C PHE A 135 -6.58 0.40 1.82
N HIS A 136 -5.92 0.90 0.78
CA HIS A 136 -5.62 2.32 0.59
C HIS A 136 -6.10 2.77 -0.79
N GLY A 137 -6.94 3.80 -0.84
CA GLY A 137 -7.43 4.37 -2.10
C GLY A 137 -6.47 5.43 -2.65
N THR A 138 -6.17 5.37 -3.95
CA THR A 138 -5.33 6.37 -4.63
C THR A 138 -5.72 6.55 -6.10
N THR A 139 -5.13 7.55 -6.75
CA THR A 139 -5.38 7.89 -8.17
C THR A 139 -4.27 7.37 -9.10
N ILE A 140 -4.63 7.17 -10.36
CA ILE A 140 -3.72 6.85 -11.46
C ILE A 140 -3.90 7.91 -12.55
N SER A 141 -2.79 8.49 -13.00
CA SER A 141 -2.78 9.51 -14.07
C SER A 141 -1.84 9.15 -15.23
N CYS A 142 -1.51 7.88 -15.37
CA CYS A 142 -0.72 7.33 -16.47
C CYS A 142 -1.35 6.03 -17.01
N SER A 143 -0.69 5.36 -17.94
CA SER A 143 -1.14 4.12 -18.60
C SER A 143 -0.82 2.82 -17.85
N LEU A 144 -0.42 2.91 -16.57
CA LEU A 144 -0.12 1.74 -15.73
C LEU A 144 -1.30 0.75 -15.71
N GLY A 145 -1.04 -0.53 -15.95
CA GLY A 145 -2.06 -1.59 -15.99
C GLY A 145 -3.05 -1.51 -17.15
N THR A 146 -2.67 -0.81 -18.23
CA THR A 146 -3.38 -0.89 -19.52
C THR A 146 -2.42 -1.33 -20.62
N ASN A 147 -1.30 -0.62 -20.77
CA ASN A 147 -0.27 -0.91 -21.79
C ASN A 147 1.16 -0.80 -21.23
N SER A 148 1.30 -0.58 -19.93
CA SER A 148 2.59 -0.33 -19.28
C SER A 148 2.60 -0.95 -17.89
N SER A 149 3.72 -1.58 -17.54
CA SER A 149 4.10 -1.97 -16.18
C SER A 149 5.13 -1.00 -15.57
N SER A 150 5.68 -0.08 -16.36
CA SER A 150 6.61 0.95 -15.89
C SER A 150 5.85 2.09 -15.21
N LEU A 151 6.40 2.57 -14.09
CA LEU A 151 5.85 3.69 -13.33
C LEU A 151 6.19 5.01 -14.01
N CYS A 152 5.27 5.98 -14.03
CA CYS A 152 5.57 7.34 -14.48
C CYS A 152 6.26 8.17 -13.37
N THR A 153 6.73 9.37 -13.69
CA THR A 153 7.34 10.33 -12.73
C THR A 153 6.44 11.52 -12.44
N LEU A 154 5.15 11.45 -12.78
CA LEU A 154 4.21 12.55 -12.57
C LEU A 154 3.90 12.69 -11.08
N ASP A 155 4.07 13.88 -10.52
CA ASP A 155 3.83 14.18 -9.09
C ASP A 155 2.37 13.98 -8.67
N TYR A 156 1.45 14.07 -9.63
CA TYR A 156 0.02 13.89 -9.40
C TYR A 156 -0.48 12.45 -9.68
N CYS A 157 0.40 11.52 -10.05
CA CYS A 157 0.03 10.11 -10.21
C CYS A 157 0.21 9.38 -8.88
N GLY A 158 -0.85 9.34 -8.07
CA GLY A 158 -0.81 8.81 -6.70
C GLY A 158 -0.19 7.42 -6.59
N ILE A 159 -0.60 6.48 -7.46
CA ILE A 159 -0.05 5.12 -7.45
C ILE A 159 1.45 5.07 -7.75
N CYS A 160 1.94 5.83 -8.74
CA CYS A 160 3.35 5.82 -9.11
C CYS A 160 4.20 6.50 -8.04
N GLN A 161 3.68 7.55 -7.39
CA GLN A 161 4.36 8.19 -6.27
C GLN A 161 4.49 7.22 -5.09
N ILE A 162 3.41 6.50 -4.74
CA ILE A 162 3.44 5.51 -3.65
C ILE A 162 4.42 4.37 -3.95
N LEU A 163 4.36 3.79 -5.15
CA LEU A 163 5.23 2.67 -5.50
C LEU A 163 6.70 3.07 -5.65
N ARG A 164 7.01 4.33 -5.99
CA ARG A 164 8.38 4.84 -6.10
C ARG A 164 8.99 5.26 -4.77
N ASN A 165 8.20 5.97 -3.96
CA ASN A 165 8.70 6.75 -2.84
C ASN A 165 8.15 6.28 -1.49
N GLY A 166 7.20 5.33 -1.48
CA GLY A 166 6.47 4.89 -0.30
C GLY A 166 5.20 5.69 -0.05
N PHE A 167 4.45 5.30 0.99
CA PHE A 167 3.23 6.00 1.38
C PHE A 167 3.54 7.38 1.97
N PHE A 168 2.57 8.29 1.85
CA PHE A 168 2.63 9.64 2.43
C PHE A 168 1.46 9.83 3.38
N THR A 169 1.66 10.63 4.42
CA THR A 169 0.57 11.06 5.32
C THR A 169 -0.44 11.86 4.52
N ASN A 170 -1.68 11.39 4.47
CA ASN A 170 -2.71 11.90 3.55
C ASN A 170 -3.95 12.45 4.26
N LYS A 171 -4.07 12.25 5.57
CA LYS A 171 -5.15 12.80 6.39
C LYS A 171 -4.65 13.18 7.78
N GLU A 172 -5.18 14.28 8.29
CA GLU A 172 -5.06 14.66 9.68
C GLU A 172 -6.27 14.12 10.46
N PHE A 173 -6.02 13.51 11.61
CA PHE A 173 -7.02 12.96 12.51
C PHE A 173 -6.63 13.28 13.95
N HIS A 174 -7.49 14.00 14.67
CA HIS A 174 -7.23 14.49 16.04
C HIS A 174 -5.83 15.15 16.24
N GLY A 175 -5.37 15.94 15.27
CA GLY A 175 -4.08 16.64 15.34
C GLY A 175 -2.86 15.78 15.01
N ALA A 176 -3.04 14.50 14.66
CA ALA A 176 -2.00 13.63 14.15
C ALA A 176 -2.18 13.36 12.64
N SER A 177 -1.10 13.45 11.88
CA SER A 177 -1.10 13.11 10.44
C SER A 177 -0.68 11.67 10.24
N GLY A 178 -1.48 10.90 9.49
CA GLY A 178 -1.23 9.48 9.25
C GLY A 178 -1.58 9.05 7.83
N VAL A 179 -1.25 7.80 7.50
CA VAL A 179 -1.70 7.13 6.28
C VAL A 179 -3.06 6.50 6.55
N TYR A 180 -4.11 7.01 5.91
CA TYR A 180 -5.46 6.49 6.01
C TYR A 180 -5.60 5.16 5.27
N THR A 181 -6.13 4.16 5.97
CA THR A 181 -6.45 2.84 5.43
C THR A 181 -7.78 2.33 5.97
N THR A 182 -8.41 1.40 5.24
CA THR A 182 -9.71 0.83 5.59
C THR A 182 -9.65 -0.70 5.65
N SER A 183 -10.63 -1.32 6.33
CA SER A 183 -10.80 -2.77 6.34
C SER A 183 -11.44 -3.33 5.06
N THR A 184 -12.04 -2.48 4.22
CA THR A 184 -12.69 -2.89 2.96
C THR A 184 -12.20 -2.08 1.75
N SER A 185 -12.14 -2.73 0.60
CA SER A 185 -11.81 -2.11 -0.70
C SER A 185 -12.80 -1.01 -1.10
N ARG A 186 -14.10 -1.21 -0.79
CA ARG A 186 -15.19 -0.27 -1.08
C ARG A 186 -14.94 1.08 -0.42
N LYS A 187 -14.69 1.08 0.88
CA LYS A 187 -14.44 2.32 1.64
C LYS A 187 -13.17 3.02 1.19
N ALA A 188 -12.12 2.25 0.86
CA ALA A 188 -10.91 2.80 0.24
C ALA A 188 -11.23 3.49 -1.09
N PHE A 189 -12.02 2.86 -1.97
CA PHE A 189 -12.41 3.40 -3.26
C PHE A 189 -13.26 4.69 -3.15
N GLU A 190 -14.20 4.70 -2.21
CA GLU A 190 -15.07 5.85 -1.91
C GLU A 190 -14.28 7.03 -1.33
N SER A 191 -13.23 6.76 -0.55
CA SER A 191 -12.36 7.80 0.01
C SER A 191 -11.52 8.57 -1.03
N ILE A 192 -11.43 8.06 -2.26
CA ILE A 192 -10.67 8.71 -3.33
C ILE A 192 -11.44 9.93 -3.83
N SER A 193 -10.97 11.11 -3.43
CA SER A 193 -11.41 12.39 -3.99
C SER A 193 -10.71 12.62 -5.33
N ILE A 194 -11.48 12.63 -6.43
CA ILE A 194 -10.98 13.07 -7.73
C ILE A 194 -11.17 14.58 -7.78
N MET A 195 -10.09 15.35 -7.75
CA MET A 195 -10.17 16.78 -8.05
C MET A 195 -10.52 16.95 -9.53
N THR A 196 -11.80 17.12 -9.84
CA THR A 196 -12.28 17.45 -11.19
C THR A 196 -12.08 18.95 -11.44
N SER A 197 -10.83 19.42 -11.42
CA SER A 197 -10.52 20.72 -12.03
C SER A 197 -10.61 20.57 -13.54
N HIS A 198 -11.19 21.55 -14.24
CA HIS A 198 -11.36 21.58 -15.70
C HIS A 198 -10.06 21.39 -16.53
N GLU A 199 -8.89 21.36 -15.88
CA GLU A 199 -7.58 21.18 -16.52
C GLU A 199 -7.03 19.74 -16.45
N ARG A 200 -7.67 18.82 -15.71
CA ARG A 200 -7.12 17.46 -15.47
C ARG A 200 -8.15 16.37 -15.70
N PRO A 201 -8.52 16.12 -16.96
CA PRO A 201 -9.47 15.07 -17.26
C PRO A 201 -8.78 13.71 -17.06
N PHE A 202 -9.50 12.73 -16.50
CA PHE A 202 -9.17 11.30 -16.53
C PHE A 202 -8.19 10.71 -15.48
N ALA A 203 -8.29 11.09 -14.20
CA ALA A 203 -7.70 10.26 -13.14
C ALA A 203 -8.51 8.96 -12.97
N ARG A 204 -7.89 7.80 -13.21
CA ARG A 204 -8.48 6.50 -12.86
C ARG A 204 -8.34 6.27 -11.35
N LYS A 205 -9.29 5.55 -10.77
CA LYS A 205 -9.23 5.15 -9.35
C LYS A 205 -8.54 3.80 -9.22
N SER A 206 -7.78 3.65 -8.14
CA SER A 206 -7.16 2.38 -7.77
C SER A 206 -7.18 2.18 -6.27
N VAL A 207 -7.20 0.92 -5.85
CA VAL A 207 -7.08 0.52 -4.45
C VAL A 207 -5.84 -0.34 -4.30
N ILE A 208 -5.04 -0.08 -3.28
CA ILE A 208 -3.85 -0.86 -2.93
C ILE A 208 -4.22 -1.78 -1.76
N VAL A 209 -3.98 -3.08 -1.91
CA VAL A 209 -4.02 -4.05 -0.81
C VAL A 209 -2.65 -4.04 -0.13
N CYS A 210 -2.65 -3.79 1.17
CA CYS A 210 -1.46 -3.59 1.97
C CYS A 210 -1.40 -4.59 3.14
N ARG A 211 -0.19 -5.06 3.44
CA ARG A 211 0.13 -5.55 4.79
C ARG A 211 0.47 -4.35 5.65
N VAL A 212 -0.14 -4.23 6.81
CA VAL A 212 0.03 -3.09 7.71
C VAL A 212 0.38 -3.56 9.11
N ILE A 213 1.49 -3.07 9.65
CA ILE A 213 1.83 -3.22 11.06
C ILE A 213 1.05 -2.16 11.84
N ALA A 214 -0.13 -2.53 12.34
CA ALA A 214 -1.00 -1.58 13.02
C ALA A 214 -0.46 -1.19 14.41
N GLY A 215 0.36 -2.06 15.01
CA GLY A 215 0.84 -1.90 16.37
C GLY A 215 -0.29 -1.62 17.34
N ARG A 216 -0.04 -0.72 18.30
CA ARG A 216 -1.05 -0.31 19.28
C ARG A 216 -1.94 0.75 18.68
N ILE A 217 -3.25 0.49 18.74
CA ILE A 217 -4.28 1.33 18.17
C ILE A 217 -4.88 2.16 19.29
N TYR A 218 -4.84 3.48 19.14
CA TYR A 218 -5.58 4.40 20.01
C TYR A 218 -7.02 4.55 19.52
N SER A 219 -7.98 4.44 20.43
CA SER A 219 -9.41 4.64 20.16
C SER A 219 -10.00 5.51 21.28
N PRO A 220 -10.44 6.76 21.00
CA PRO A 220 -10.97 7.67 22.02
C PRO A 220 -12.20 7.13 22.78
N LEU A 221 -12.94 6.19 22.19
CA LEU A 221 -14.16 5.62 22.76
C LEU A 221 -13.89 4.49 23.76
N GLU A 222 -12.67 3.95 23.79
CA GLU A 222 -12.27 2.84 24.68
C GLU A 222 -11.42 3.29 25.88
N GLU A 223 -11.21 4.61 26.08
CA GLU A 223 -10.26 5.08 27.10
C GLU A 223 -10.73 4.85 28.55
N ILE A 224 -9.86 4.17 29.30
CA ILE A 224 -9.65 4.34 30.74
C ILE A 224 -8.33 5.12 30.88
N GLU A 225 -8.30 6.17 31.71
CA GLU A 225 -7.23 7.20 31.83
C GLU A 225 -5.80 6.66 32.06
N GLU A 226 -5.64 5.39 32.44
CA GLU A 226 -4.34 4.77 32.76
C GLU A 226 -3.47 4.42 31.54
N GLU A 227 -4.03 4.32 30.32
CA GLU A 227 -3.27 3.91 29.12
C GLU A 227 -2.51 5.06 28.42
N ARG A 228 -2.78 6.34 28.75
CA ARG A 228 -2.07 7.48 28.15
C ARG A 228 -0.64 7.69 28.65
N ALA A 229 -0.33 7.21 29.85
CA ALA A 229 0.81 7.71 30.61
C ALA A 229 2.18 7.17 30.15
N ASP A 230 2.24 6.00 29.50
CA ASP A 230 3.51 5.26 29.42
C ASP A 230 4.00 4.87 28.02
N SER A 231 3.32 5.18 26.90
CA SER A 231 3.86 4.81 25.57
C SER A 231 3.11 5.36 24.34
N GLU A 232 3.87 5.72 23.29
CA GLU A 232 3.43 6.22 21.98
C GLU A 232 2.64 5.17 21.16
N PHE A 233 1.43 5.49 20.70
CA PHE A 233 0.62 4.61 19.83
C PHE A 233 1.18 4.54 18.41
N ASP A 234 0.90 3.44 17.70
CA ASP A 234 1.39 3.23 16.33
C ASP A 234 0.32 3.62 15.28
N SER A 235 -0.96 3.51 15.65
CA SER A 235 -2.10 3.85 14.80
C SER A 235 -3.26 4.44 15.61
N LEU A 236 -4.19 5.12 14.93
CA LEU A 236 -5.43 5.65 15.51
C LEU A 236 -6.66 5.06 14.81
N SER A 237 -7.76 4.87 15.54
CA SER A 237 -9.05 4.50 14.99
C SER A 237 -10.18 5.30 15.65
N GLU A 238 -11.25 5.57 14.90
CA GLU A 238 -12.41 6.32 15.38
C GLU A 238 -13.41 5.43 16.13
N ASN A 239 -13.49 4.14 15.79
CA ASN A 239 -14.51 3.26 16.34
C ASN A 239 -14.03 1.79 16.34
N THR A 240 -13.45 1.35 17.44
CA THR A 240 -13.30 -0.06 17.75
C THR A 240 -14.52 -0.46 18.59
N ASN A 241 -15.52 -1.07 17.97
CA ASN A 241 -16.73 -1.47 18.67
C ASN A 241 -16.48 -2.79 19.44
N GLY A 242 -15.50 -2.84 20.35
CA GLY A 242 -15.22 -3.94 21.30
C GLY A 242 -14.97 -5.37 20.76
N HIS A 243 -15.31 -5.65 19.50
CA HIS A 243 -15.40 -6.96 18.87
C HIS A 243 -15.31 -6.83 17.34
N SER A 244 -14.28 -6.18 16.78
CA SER A 244 -13.87 -6.35 15.35
C SER A 244 -12.73 -5.41 14.99
N ASP A 245 -11.93 -5.80 13.99
CA ASP A 245 -10.89 -4.96 13.40
C ASP A 245 -11.45 -3.55 13.07
N ALA A 246 -10.72 -2.52 13.52
CA ALA A 246 -11.03 -1.11 13.25
C ALA A 246 -11.41 -0.89 11.78
N GLU A 247 -12.57 -0.33 11.48
CA GLU A 247 -13.01 -0.14 10.08
C GLU A 247 -12.10 0.84 9.33
N GLU A 248 -11.72 1.92 10.01
CA GLU A 248 -10.77 2.93 9.56
C GLU A 248 -9.56 2.97 10.49
N LEU A 249 -8.39 3.11 9.90
CA LEU A 249 -7.12 3.14 10.61
C LEU A 249 -6.21 4.22 10.02
N TYR A 250 -5.72 5.09 10.90
CA TYR A 250 -4.73 6.13 10.60
C TYR A 250 -3.38 5.65 11.12
N VAL A 251 -2.52 5.19 10.22
CA VAL A 251 -1.21 4.63 10.56
C VAL A 251 -0.18 5.76 10.63
N LEU A 252 0.46 5.94 11.78
CA LEU A 252 1.29 7.13 12.02
C LEU A 252 2.67 7.08 11.35
N ASN A 253 3.14 5.89 11.00
CA ASN A 253 4.40 5.70 10.29
C ASN A 253 4.19 5.05 8.91
N PRO A 254 4.52 5.73 7.80
CA PRO A 254 4.38 5.15 6.46
C PRO A 254 5.18 3.86 6.22
N LYS A 255 6.28 3.64 6.96
CA LYS A 255 7.08 2.40 6.86
C LYS A 255 6.34 1.17 7.39
N ALA A 256 5.25 1.38 8.13
CA ALA A 256 4.39 0.32 8.63
C ALA A 256 3.48 -0.28 7.54
N LEU A 257 3.47 0.27 6.32
CA LEU A 257 2.65 -0.22 5.22
C LEU A 257 3.54 -0.83 4.13
N LEU A 258 3.19 -2.04 3.69
CA LEU A 258 3.80 -2.71 2.56
C LEU A 258 2.74 -2.95 1.47
N PRO A 259 2.87 -2.32 0.28
CA PRO A 259 1.93 -2.56 -0.81
C PRO A 259 2.15 -3.96 -1.38
N CYS A 260 1.06 -4.71 -1.58
CA CYS A 260 1.12 -6.10 -2.07
C CYS A 260 0.45 -6.24 -3.43
N PHE A 261 -0.73 -5.63 -3.61
CA PHE A 261 -1.47 -5.65 -4.87
C PHE A 261 -2.08 -4.29 -5.17
N VAL A 262 -2.20 -3.96 -6.45
CA VAL A 262 -2.90 -2.77 -6.94
C VAL A 262 -4.08 -3.24 -7.78
N ILE A 263 -5.27 -2.80 -7.40
CA ILE A 263 -6.52 -3.05 -8.11
C ILE A 263 -6.86 -1.78 -8.86
N ILE A 264 -6.91 -1.90 -10.19
CA ILE A 264 -7.27 -0.80 -11.08
C ILE A 264 -8.70 -1.06 -11.54
N TYR A 265 -9.54 -0.06 -11.35
CA TYR A 265 -10.94 -0.14 -11.74
C TYR A 265 -11.15 0.48 -13.12
N LYS A 266 -12.09 -0.09 -13.87
CA LYS A 266 -12.51 0.49 -15.14
C LYS A 266 -13.02 1.90 -14.92
N GLN A 267 -12.61 2.79 -15.81
CA GLN A 267 -13.10 4.16 -15.81
C GLN A 267 -14.62 4.13 -16.07
N GLN A 268 -15.40 4.57 -15.10
CA GLN A 268 -16.83 4.77 -15.32
C GLN A 268 -16.97 5.95 -16.28
N THR A 269 -17.30 5.67 -17.54
CA THR A 269 -17.68 6.72 -18.48
C THR A 269 -19.09 7.17 -18.11
N ASP A 270 -19.29 8.47 -17.88
CA ASP A 270 -20.61 9.08 -17.63
C ASP A 270 -21.52 8.91 -18.86
N LYS A 271 -22.06 7.72 -19.08
CA LYS A 271 -23.19 7.49 -19.97
C LYS A 271 -24.43 7.29 -19.10
N ALA A 272 -25.35 8.26 -19.23
CA ALA A 272 -26.71 8.32 -18.66
C ALA A 272 -26.91 9.04 -17.31
N ARG A 273 -26.77 10.38 -17.32
CA ARG A 273 -27.62 11.27 -16.49
C ARG A 273 -28.44 12.27 -17.33
N ARG A 274 -28.71 11.93 -18.60
CA ARG A 274 -29.65 12.66 -19.46
C ARG A 274 -30.74 11.70 -19.90
N LEU A 275 -31.79 11.55 -19.07
CA LEU A 275 -33.15 11.15 -19.44
C LEU A 275 -33.99 11.25 -18.17
N GLY A 276 -34.68 12.38 -18.02
CA GLY A 276 -35.48 12.69 -16.83
C GLY A 276 -35.90 14.15 -16.76
N GLY A 277 -36.19 14.76 -17.91
CA GLY A 277 -36.80 16.08 -18.01
C GLY A 277 -37.98 15.95 -18.95
N SER A 278 -39.06 15.33 -18.49
CA SER A 278 -40.34 15.36 -19.17
C SER A 278 -40.79 16.81 -19.26
N ALA A 279 -40.80 17.36 -20.48
CA ALA A 279 -41.50 18.59 -20.79
C ALA A 279 -43.00 18.36 -20.52
N GLN A 280 -43.55 19.12 -19.57
CA GLN A 280 -44.99 19.39 -19.54
C GLN A 280 -45.25 20.52 -20.54
N ALA A 281 -46.06 20.22 -21.54
CA ALA A 281 -46.86 21.18 -22.28
C ALA A 281 -48.31 21.05 -21.80
#